data_AF-A0A7X5N4J0-F1
#
_entry.id   AF-A0A7X5N4J0-F1
#
_cell.length_a   1.000
_cell.length_b   1.000
_cell.length_c   1.000
_cell.angle_alpha   90.00
_cell.angle_beta   90.00
_cell.angle_gamma   90.00
#
_symmetry.space_group_name_H-M   'P 1'
#
loop_
_entity.id
_entity.type
_entity.pdbx_description
1 polymer ?
#
loop_
_entity_poly.entity_id
_entity_poly.type
_entity_poly.pdbx_seq_one_letter_code
_entity_poly.pdbx_strand_id
1 'polypeptide(L)'
;AESVAQAKSCDTQLFVGGEMGIGNTTSAAALGCALLSQFPQAMAGAGTGLDAEGIAHKATVITRALALHADAATPLERLRRLGG
;
A
#
# COMPACT_ATOMS: atom_id res chain seq x y z
N ALA A 1 2.07 -15.39 7.76
CA ALA A 1 1.56 -16.76 7.54
C ALA A 1 1.22 -17.44 8.87
N GLU A 2 2.07 -17.29 9.89
CA GLU A 2 1.88 -17.92 11.22
C GLU A 2 0.59 -17.51 11.93
N SER A 3 0.22 -16.23 11.97
CA SER A 3 -1.01 -15.76 12.64
C SER A 3 -2.29 -16.37 12.04
N VAL A 4 -2.31 -16.60 10.72
CA VAL A 4 -3.44 -17.25 10.05
C VAL A 4 -3.45 -18.76 10.34
N ALA A 5 -2.28 -19.41 10.37
CA ALA A 5 -2.19 -20.83 10.74
C ALA A 5 -2.63 -21.05 12.19
N GLN A 6 -2.24 -20.16 13.10
CA GLN A 6 -2.68 -20.16 14.49
C GLN A 6 -4.18 -19.96 14.62
N ALA A 7 -4.76 -18.96 13.93
CA ALA A 7 -6.21 -18.75 13.95
C ALA A 7 -6.97 -19.99 13.48
N LYS A 8 -6.51 -20.65 12.41
CA LYS A 8 -7.07 -21.92 11.93
C LYS A 8 -6.96 -23.04 12.97
N SER A 9 -5.84 -23.14 13.68
CA SER A 9 -5.67 -24.15 14.75
C SER A 9 -6.60 -23.94 15.94
N CYS A 10 -7.14 -22.73 16.09
CA CYS A 10 -8.13 -22.38 17.11
C CYS A 10 -9.58 -22.43 16.57
N ASP A 11 -9.83 -23.11 15.44
CA ASP A 11 -11.14 -23.20 14.77
C ASP A 11 -11.81 -21.84 14.50
N THR A 12 -11.00 -20.78 14.33
CA THR A 12 -11.49 -19.43 14.06
C THR A 12 -12.22 -19.39 12.72
N GLN A 13 -13.47 -18.96 12.74
CA GLN A 13 -14.33 -18.89 11.55
C GLN A 13 -14.11 -17.63 10.70
N LEU A 14 -13.54 -16.57 11.29
CA LEU A 14 -13.29 -15.29 10.63
C LEU A 14 -11.97 -14.68 11.12
N PHE A 15 -11.05 -14.42 10.19
CA PHE A 15 -9.81 -13.70 10.46
C PHE A 15 -9.85 -12.34 9.76
N VAL A 16 -9.66 -11.25 10.51
CA VAL A 16 -9.56 -9.90 9.97
C VAL A 16 -8.13 -9.42 10.18
N GLY A 17 -7.43 -9.17 9.08
CA GLY A 17 -6.10 -8.58 9.12
C GLY A 17 -6.17 -7.10 9.47
N GLY A 18 -5.29 -6.67 10.37
CA GLY A 18 -5.02 -5.27 10.66
C GLY A 18 -3.54 -4.98 10.45
N GLU A 19 -3.23 -3.71 10.26
CA GLU A 19 -1.86 -3.25 10.10
C GLU A 19 -1.70 -1.95 10.90
N MET A 20 -0.46 -1.59 11.23
CA MET A 20 -0.14 -0.33 11.89
C MET A 20 1.25 0.12 11.46
N GLY A 21 1.35 1.29 10.82
CA GLY A 21 2.63 1.87 10.43
C GLY A 21 2.52 3.35 10.06
N ILE A 22 3.38 4.20 10.61
CA ILE A 22 3.40 5.62 10.22
C ILE A 22 3.80 5.73 8.75
N GLY A 23 2.96 6.41 7.95
CA GLY A 23 3.20 6.62 6.52
C GLY A 23 2.78 5.46 5.59
N ASN A 24 2.26 4.36 6.14
CA ASN A 24 1.79 3.18 5.38
C ASN A 24 0.77 3.51 4.27
N THR A 25 -0.02 4.56 4.40
CA THR A 25 -1.02 4.96 3.39
C THR A 25 -0.35 5.37 2.08
N THR A 26 0.91 5.81 2.12
CA THR A 26 1.70 6.12 0.92
C THR A 26 2.10 4.84 0.18
N SER A 27 2.64 3.84 0.88
CA SER A 27 3.01 2.55 0.26
C SER A 27 1.78 1.78 -0.20
N ALA A 28 0.69 1.81 0.57
CA ALA A 28 -0.60 1.23 0.17
C ALA A 28 -1.15 1.88 -1.11
N ALA A 29 -1.14 3.22 -1.21
CA ALA A 29 -1.58 3.93 -2.41
C ALA A 29 -0.67 3.66 -3.61
N ALA A 30 0.65 3.59 -3.41
CA ALA A 30 1.60 3.25 -4.48
C ALA A 30 1.38 1.83 -5.02
N LEU A 31 1.21 0.85 -4.13
CA LEU A 31 0.91 -0.52 -4.51
C LEU A 31 -0.45 -0.62 -5.21
N GLY A 32 -1.46 0.11 -4.73
CA GLY A 32 -2.77 0.22 -5.38
C GLY A 32 -2.68 0.79 -6.80
N CYS A 33 -1.93 1.88 -7.00
CA CYS A 33 -1.67 2.44 -8.34
C CYS A 33 -1.02 1.40 -9.26
N ALA A 34 0.00 0.71 -8.77
CA ALA A 34 0.71 -0.29 -9.55
C ALA A 34 -0.18 -1.49 -9.91
N LEU A 35 -1.02 -1.99 -9.00
CA LEU A 35 -1.83 -3.19 -9.26
C LEU A 35 -3.12 -2.89 -10.05
N LEU A 36 -3.70 -1.69 -9.87
CA LEU A 36 -5.00 -1.33 -10.42
C LEU A 36 -4.92 -0.31 -11.57
N SER A 37 -3.70 0.05 -11.99
CA SER A 37 -3.45 1.04 -13.04
C SER A 37 -4.15 2.39 -12.79
N GLN A 38 -4.15 2.81 -11.53
CA GLN A 38 -4.77 4.07 -11.10
C GLN A 38 -3.75 5.21 -11.04
N PHE A 39 -4.24 6.44 -11.18
CA PHE A 39 -3.40 7.63 -11.08
C PHE A 39 -3.09 7.96 -9.61
N PRO A 40 -1.85 8.37 -9.28
CA PRO A 40 -1.45 8.75 -7.92
C PRO A 40 -2.35 9.81 -7.27
N GLN A 41 -2.86 10.75 -8.05
CA GLN A 41 -3.75 11.82 -7.60
C GLN A 41 -5.12 11.31 -7.13
N ALA A 42 -5.58 10.18 -7.67
CA ALA A 42 -6.84 9.56 -7.26
C ALA A 42 -6.66 8.66 -6.02
N MET A 43 -5.45 8.17 -5.77
CA MET A 43 -5.16 7.21 -4.69
C MET A 43 -4.53 7.87 -3.46
N ALA A 44 -3.89 9.03 -3.61
CA ALA A 44 -3.34 9.76 -2.48
C ALA A 44 -4.47 10.40 -1.65
N GLY A 45 -4.69 9.87 -0.45
CA GLY A 45 -5.62 10.44 0.52
C GLY A 45 -4.92 11.14 1.71
N ALA A 46 -5.72 11.74 2.60
CA ALA A 46 -5.23 12.43 3.79
C ALA A 46 -4.44 11.51 4.76
N GLY A 47 -4.74 10.21 4.77
CA GLY A 47 -4.15 9.27 5.73
C GLY A 47 -4.46 9.71 7.17
N THR A 48 -3.44 9.94 7.97
CA THR A 48 -3.56 10.41 9.37
C THR A 48 -3.81 11.92 9.49
N GLY A 49 -4.39 12.57 8.48
CA GLY A 49 -4.82 13.97 8.56
C GLY A 49 -3.93 14.99 7.81
N LEU A 50 -3.29 14.60 6.71
CA LEU A 50 -2.61 15.55 5.83
C LEU A 50 -3.60 16.57 5.24
N ASP A 51 -3.12 17.80 5.05
CA ASP A 51 -3.81 18.84 4.30
C ASP A 51 -3.63 18.66 2.76
N ALA A 52 -4.14 19.62 1.99
CA ALA A 52 -4.09 19.57 0.53
C ALA A 52 -2.64 19.54 -0.02
N GLU A 53 -1.72 20.27 0.62
CA GLU A 53 -0.31 20.29 0.21
C GLU A 53 0.35 18.92 0.51
N GLY A 54 0.08 18.35 1.68
CA GLY A 54 0.56 17.02 2.05
C GLY A 54 0.03 15.93 1.13
N ILE A 55 -1.24 16.01 0.70
CA ILE A 55 -1.82 15.08 -0.28
C ILE A 55 -1.13 15.24 -1.65
N ALA A 56 -0.91 16.46 -2.12
CA ALA A 56 -0.23 16.71 -3.39
C ALA A 56 1.23 16.22 -3.36
N HIS A 57 1.93 16.43 -2.23
CA HIS A 57 3.27 15.90 -2.02
C HIS A 57 3.27 14.37 -2.04
N LYS A 58 2.32 13.73 -1.35
CA LYS A 58 2.16 12.27 -1.37
C LYS A 58 1.97 11.72 -2.79
N ALA A 59 1.11 12.35 -3.60
CA ALA A 59 0.93 11.97 -5.00
C ALA A 59 2.24 12.09 -5.82
N THR A 60 3.03 13.13 -5.55
CA THR A 60 4.35 13.31 -6.19
C THR A 60 5.33 12.19 -5.81
N VAL A 61 5.39 11.83 -4.53
CA VAL A 61 6.24 10.73 -4.03
C VAL A 61 5.84 9.41 -4.67
N ILE A 62 4.53 9.11 -4.72
CA ILE A 62 4.00 7.90 -5.36
C ILE A 62 4.38 7.87 -6.85
N THR A 63 4.22 8.99 -7.57
CA THR A 63 4.59 9.10 -8.98
C THR A 63 6.06 8.75 -9.21
N ARG A 64 6.95 9.27 -8.36
CA ARG A 64 8.39 8.98 -8.42
C ARG A 64 8.69 7.51 -8.16
N ALA A 65 8.03 6.90 -7.17
CA ALA A 65 8.22 5.49 -6.84
C ALA A 65 7.77 4.57 -7.98
N LEU A 66 6.62 4.86 -8.62
CA LEU A 66 6.13 4.11 -9.76
C LEU A 66 7.08 4.21 -10.96
N ALA A 67 7.60 5.40 -11.24
CA ALA A 67 8.56 5.59 -12.33
C ALA A 67 9.88 4.84 -12.06
N LEU A 68 10.38 4.88 -10.83
CA LEU A 68 11.61 4.19 -10.42
C LEU A 68 11.49 2.66 -10.53
N HIS A 69 10.30 2.11 -10.33
CA HIS A 69 10.06 0.67 -10.28
C HIS A 69 9.16 0.17 -11.42
N ALA A 70 9.16 0.87 -12.56
CA ALA A 70 8.31 0.55 -13.70
C ALA A 70 8.55 -0.85 -14.30
N ASP A 71 9.76 -1.40 -14.12
CA ASP A 71 10.16 -2.74 -14.56
C ASP A 71 9.64 -3.88 -13.67
N ALA A 72 8.96 -3.57 -12.56
CA ALA A 72 8.39 -4.59 -11.67
C ALA A 72 7.25 -5.36 -12.35
N ALA A 73 7.57 -6.54 -12.89
CA ALA A 73 6.65 -7.32 -13.72
C ALA A 73 5.61 -8.14 -12.92
N THR A 74 5.90 -8.49 -11.66
CA THR A 74 5.03 -9.38 -10.87
C THR A 74 4.41 -8.67 -9.67
N PRO A 75 3.23 -9.12 -9.18
CA PRO A 75 2.63 -8.55 -7.98
C PRO A 75 3.53 -8.61 -6.74
N LEU A 76 4.27 -9.70 -6.55
CA LEU A 76 5.23 -9.82 -5.45
C LEU A 76 6.40 -8.86 -5.59
N GLU A 77 6.89 -8.63 -6.81
CA GLU A 77 7.97 -7.67 -7.03
C GLU A 77 7.50 -6.22 -6.82
N ARG A 78 6.25 -5.93 -7.18
CA ARG A 78 5.59 -4.64 -6.85
C ARG A 78 5.44 -4.47 -5.34
N LEU A 79 4.99 -5.50 -4.62
CA LEU A 79 4.90 -5.47 -3.16
C LEU A 79 6.28 -5.25 -2.52
N ARG A 80 7.32 -5.95 -2.99
CA ARG A 80 8.69 -5.82 -2.48
C ARG A 80 9.27 -4.41 -2.65
N ARG A 81 8.94 -3.72 -3.74
CA ARG A 81 9.51 -2.41 -4.09
C ARG A 81 8.69 -1.22 -3.61
N LEU A 82 7.35 -1.35 -3.59
CA LEU A 82 6.42 -0.25 -3.30
C LEU A 82 5.67 -0.42 -1.98
N GLY A 83 5.63 -1.64 -1.43
CA GLY A 83 4.93 -1.97 -0.19
C GLY A 83 5.78 -1.77 1.07
N GLY A 84 5.45 -2.51 2.13
CA GLY A 84 6.11 -2.52 3.43
C GLY A 84 5.61 -3.68 4.28
#